data_AF-A0A6B4FES1-F1
#
_entry.id   AF-A0A6B4FES1-F1
#
_cell.length_a   1.000
_cell.length_b   1.000
_cell.length_c   1.000
_cell.angle_alpha   90.00
_cell.angle_beta   90.00
_cell.angle_gamma   90.00
#
_symmetry.space_group_name_H-M   'P 1'
#
loop_
_entity.id
_entity.type
_entity.pdbx_description
1 polymer ?
#
loop_
_entity_poly.entity_id
_entity_poly.type
_entity_poly.pdbx_seq_one_letter_code
_entity_poly.pdbx_strand_id
1 'polypeptide(L)'
;MQEKEVLNSLRCNTQSIEEEIQINVLLNKTKRNRIKINNLDEFKDALKKEGYEINEFDEEKFKEDLVKIFQVDSSVIEVLHTYINNPEITYKVYDASDLIDYIKKMILFENEYNRLCEKISSIKKMDIDRVEYEREFSLQDNVEDIIRAIEEIKDDISGIISKEGKTRLENLEREINKEYLYAKDIELLKKMVIIENENVKEEYNIESKIKTISIEIPKKINYEHIVAKKGSVEYHDYLSSNIPRMQRLIKNMHKYMKVDEKEKSTFKINQSKALQDSINIAVATYDNKEFKAISGSNDIKNYCKITPIENATFKSSKVNKLGNLGIGYNRVNDSEKKIFEEIHRQIEKNALKDEGNLILYTKLEPCPSCYYVISQFCKKYPNIKVQVKYSKKYGE
;
A
#
# COMPACT_ATOMS: atom_id res chain seq x y z
N MET A 1 29.75 25.75 23.13
CA MET A 1 29.42 24.39 22.63
C MET A 1 28.05 23.94 23.11
N GLN A 2 27.68 24.20 24.38
CA GLN A 2 26.35 23.89 24.94
C GLN A 2 25.17 24.66 24.33
N GLU A 3 25.33 25.90 23.85
CA GLU A 3 24.22 26.65 23.22
C GLU A 3 23.77 26.10 21.86
N LYS A 4 24.66 25.42 21.11
CA LYS A 4 24.32 24.77 19.84
C LYS A 4 23.50 23.49 20.03
N GLU A 5 23.68 22.80 21.15
CA GLU A 5 22.90 21.60 21.50
C GLU A 5 21.48 21.96 21.97
N VAL A 6 21.32 23.08 22.69
CA VAL A 6 20.00 23.59 23.11
C VAL A 6 19.21 24.11 21.90
N LEU A 7 19.85 24.79 20.95
CA LEU A 7 19.17 25.27 19.73
C LEU A 7 18.76 24.11 18.79
N ASN A 8 19.56 23.03 18.74
CA ASN A 8 19.24 21.84 17.97
C ASN A 8 18.15 20.98 18.65
N SER A 9 18.09 20.92 19.99
CA SER A 9 17.01 20.22 20.70
C SER A 9 15.68 20.98 20.62
N LEU A 10 15.73 22.32 20.67
CA LEU A 10 14.55 23.17 20.43
C LEU A 10 14.03 23.01 19.01
N ARG A 11 14.89 23.02 17.98
CA ARG A 11 14.49 22.78 16.58
C ARG A 11 13.92 21.38 16.36
N CYS A 12 14.46 20.34 17.01
CA CYS A 12 13.97 18.98 16.87
C CYS A 12 12.59 18.81 17.54
N ASN A 13 12.34 19.51 18.65
CA ASN A 13 11.04 19.55 19.32
C ASN A 13 9.98 20.35 18.54
N THR A 14 10.30 21.50 17.93
CA THR A 14 9.33 22.22 17.09
C THR A 14 8.95 21.42 15.85
N GLN A 15 9.90 20.71 15.25
CA GLN A 15 9.66 19.87 14.08
C GLN A 15 8.82 18.62 14.42
N SER A 16 8.95 18.05 15.63
CA SER A 16 8.09 16.95 16.07
C SER A 16 6.67 17.40 16.43
N ILE A 17 6.54 18.61 16.98
CA ILE A 17 5.23 19.23 17.31
C ILE A 17 4.50 19.63 16.01
N GLU A 18 5.19 20.19 15.01
CA GLU A 18 4.60 20.49 13.70
C GLU A 18 4.16 19.23 12.95
N GLU A 19 4.91 18.14 13.06
CA GLU A 19 4.52 16.83 12.50
C GLU A 19 3.37 16.16 13.27
N GLU A 20 3.32 16.27 14.60
CA GLU A 20 2.18 15.82 15.41
C GLU A 20 0.92 16.66 15.15
N ILE A 21 1.07 17.97 14.93
CA ILE A 21 -0.02 18.85 14.51
C ILE A 21 -0.49 18.48 13.11
N GLN A 22 0.39 18.21 12.14
CA GLN A 22 -0.02 17.74 10.81
C GLN A 22 -0.73 16.38 10.85
N ILE A 23 -0.28 15.45 11.69
CA ILE A 23 -0.93 14.13 11.87
C ILE A 23 -2.29 14.27 12.56
N ASN A 24 -2.41 15.12 13.59
CA ASN A 24 -3.68 15.38 14.27
C ASN A 24 -4.66 16.22 13.42
N VAL A 25 -4.17 17.12 12.57
CA VAL A 25 -4.97 17.86 11.58
C VAL A 25 -5.47 16.93 10.47
N LEU A 26 -4.67 15.94 10.05
CA LEU A 26 -5.15 14.88 9.13
C LEU A 26 -6.21 13.97 9.78
N LEU A 27 -6.10 13.70 11.08
CA LEU A 27 -7.01 12.80 11.81
C LEU A 27 -8.36 13.44 12.20
N ASN A 28 -8.45 14.78 12.27
CA ASN A 28 -9.69 15.51 12.62
C ASN A 28 -10.52 15.99 11.41
N LYS A 29 -10.27 15.45 10.21
CA LYS A 29 -11.04 15.73 8.99
C LYS A 29 -12.38 14.96 8.98
N THR A 30 -13.35 15.40 9.78
CA THR A 30 -14.71 14.81 9.76
C THR A 30 -15.47 15.20 8.49
N LYS A 31 -16.39 14.34 8.00
CA LYS A 31 -17.25 14.62 6.82
C LYS A 31 -18.03 15.95 6.93
N ARG A 32 -18.22 16.48 8.14
CA ARG A 32 -18.97 17.72 8.42
C ARG A 32 -18.18 19.01 8.16
N ASN A 33 -16.85 18.92 8.01
CA ASN A 33 -15.98 20.10 7.87
C ASN A 33 -15.60 20.43 6.42
N ARG A 34 -16.24 19.80 5.43
CA ARG A 34 -15.90 20.01 4.02
C ARG A 34 -16.61 21.23 3.46
N ILE A 35 -15.87 22.06 2.73
CA ILE A 35 -16.39 23.17 1.96
C ILE A 35 -16.73 22.73 0.53
N LYS A 36 -17.62 23.49 -0.12
CA LYS A 36 -17.96 23.32 -1.52
C LYS A 36 -17.45 24.53 -2.27
N ILE A 37 -16.74 24.28 -3.36
CA ILE A 37 -16.19 25.32 -4.23
C ILE A 37 -16.62 25.01 -5.66
N ASN A 38 -17.37 25.92 -6.26
CA ASN A 38 -17.98 25.79 -7.59
C ASN A 38 -17.45 26.81 -8.60
N ASN A 39 -16.79 27.86 -8.13
CA ASN A 39 -16.31 28.96 -8.94
C ASN A 39 -15.16 29.70 -8.22
N LEU A 40 -14.55 30.64 -8.94
CA LEU A 40 -13.42 31.41 -8.45
C LEU A 40 -13.76 32.30 -7.24
N ASP A 41 -14.98 32.84 -7.17
CA ASP A 41 -15.40 33.72 -6.06
C ASP A 41 -15.53 32.91 -4.76
N GLU A 42 -16.15 31.74 -4.82
CA GLU A 42 -16.21 30.81 -3.68
C GLU A 42 -14.82 30.36 -3.22
N PHE A 43 -13.88 30.21 -4.15
CA PHE A 43 -12.48 29.90 -3.81
C PHE A 43 -11.78 31.08 -3.12
N LYS A 44 -11.96 32.31 -3.64
CA LYS A 44 -11.46 33.54 -3.00
C LYS A 44 -12.03 33.72 -1.59
N ASP A 45 -13.30 33.42 -1.41
CA ASP A 45 -13.95 33.47 -0.09
C ASP A 45 -13.40 32.41 0.87
N ALA A 46 -13.12 31.20 0.37
CA ALA A 46 -12.46 30.16 1.16
C ALA A 46 -11.05 30.61 1.60
N LEU A 47 -10.26 31.14 0.67
CA LEU A 47 -8.91 31.67 0.96
C LEU A 47 -8.96 32.77 2.04
N LYS A 48 -9.89 33.72 1.93
CA LYS A 48 -10.06 34.78 2.94
C LYS A 48 -10.46 34.22 4.31
N LYS A 49 -11.37 33.24 4.36
CA LYS A 49 -11.78 32.59 5.62
C LYS A 49 -10.64 31.83 6.28
N GLU A 50 -9.72 31.29 5.49
CA GLU A 50 -8.52 30.61 5.95
C GLU A 50 -7.39 31.57 6.33
N GLY A 51 -7.58 32.88 6.13
CA GLY A 51 -6.62 33.93 6.53
C GLY A 51 -5.55 34.24 5.49
N TYR A 52 -5.72 33.80 4.24
CA TYR A 52 -4.81 34.18 3.16
C TYR A 52 -5.02 35.66 2.78
N GLU A 53 -3.94 36.43 2.76
CA GLU A 53 -3.93 37.85 2.37
C GLU A 53 -3.97 38.00 0.85
N ILE A 54 -5.15 37.84 0.26
CA ILE A 54 -5.33 37.97 -1.19
C ILE A 54 -6.35 39.08 -1.48
N ASN A 55 -5.83 40.27 -1.80
CA ASN A 55 -6.61 41.48 -2.05
C ASN A 55 -6.36 42.03 -3.46
N GLU A 56 -6.43 41.17 -4.45
CA GLU A 56 -6.12 41.54 -5.83
C GLU A 56 -7.35 41.45 -6.75
N PHE A 57 -7.66 42.57 -7.39
CA PHE A 57 -8.67 42.68 -8.46
C PHE A 57 -8.10 42.27 -9.83
N ASP A 58 -6.78 42.13 -9.92
CA ASP A 58 -6.05 41.71 -11.12
C ASP A 58 -5.94 40.18 -11.15
N GLU A 59 -6.46 39.55 -12.21
CA GLU A 59 -6.48 38.09 -12.33
C GLU A 59 -5.08 37.48 -12.49
N GLU A 60 -4.17 38.15 -13.20
CA GLU A 60 -2.83 37.61 -13.44
C GLU A 60 -1.97 37.69 -12.18
N LYS A 61 -2.06 38.81 -11.44
CA LYS A 61 -1.38 38.90 -10.14
C LYS A 61 -1.96 37.92 -9.13
N PHE A 62 -3.28 37.73 -9.12
CA PHE A 62 -3.93 36.73 -8.27
C PHE A 62 -3.37 35.33 -8.52
N LYS A 63 -3.19 34.94 -9.79
CA LYS A 63 -2.57 33.65 -10.14
C LYS A 63 -1.12 33.56 -9.66
N GLU A 64 -0.31 34.61 -9.86
CA GLU A 64 1.07 34.66 -9.38
C GLU A 64 1.17 34.49 -7.86
N ASP A 65 0.25 35.09 -7.12
CA ASP A 65 0.20 34.98 -5.67
C ASP A 65 -0.17 33.55 -5.25
N LEU A 66 -1.13 32.90 -5.92
CA LEU A 66 -1.44 31.49 -5.65
C LEU A 66 -0.23 30.56 -5.89
N VAL A 67 0.54 30.79 -6.96
CA VAL A 67 1.79 30.05 -7.25
C VAL A 67 2.76 30.17 -6.07
N LYS A 68 2.96 31.38 -5.55
CA LYS A 68 3.87 31.64 -4.42
C LYS A 68 3.35 31.05 -3.11
N ILE A 69 2.07 31.25 -2.81
CA ILE A 69 1.42 30.80 -1.56
C ILE A 69 1.46 29.29 -1.46
N PHE A 70 1.06 28.58 -2.52
CA PHE A 70 0.97 27.13 -2.51
C PHE A 70 2.24 26.41 -2.97
N GLN A 71 3.25 27.16 -3.43
CA GLN A 71 4.52 26.63 -3.93
C GLN A 71 4.30 25.56 -5.01
N VAL A 72 3.49 25.91 -6.03
CA VAL A 72 3.12 25.03 -7.14
C VAL A 72 3.54 25.63 -8.48
N ASP A 73 3.67 24.79 -9.50
CA ASP A 73 3.90 25.28 -10.87
C ASP A 73 2.71 26.12 -11.36
N SER A 74 2.98 27.14 -12.17
CA SER A 74 1.96 28.02 -12.76
C SER A 74 0.89 27.23 -13.55
N SER A 75 1.29 26.12 -14.18
CA SER A 75 0.38 25.23 -14.91
C SER A 75 -0.73 24.66 -14.04
N VAL A 76 -0.49 24.44 -12.74
CA VAL A 76 -1.50 23.96 -11.79
C VAL A 76 -2.58 25.02 -11.59
N ILE A 77 -2.18 26.28 -11.47
CA ILE A 77 -3.10 27.40 -11.25
C ILE A 77 -3.89 27.73 -12.52
N GLU A 78 -3.28 27.63 -13.70
CA GLU A 78 -3.98 27.78 -14.98
C GLU A 78 -5.06 26.70 -15.17
N VAL A 79 -4.74 25.45 -14.83
CA VAL A 79 -5.71 24.35 -14.89
C VAL A 79 -6.79 24.52 -13.83
N LEU A 80 -6.45 24.97 -12.61
CA LEU A 80 -7.43 25.33 -11.59
C LEU A 80 -8.43 26.35 -12.12
N HIS A 81 -7.98 27.47 -12.67
CA HIS A 81 -8.85 28.51 -13.25
C HIS A 81 -9.77 27.93 -14.34
N THR A 82 -9.22 27.08 -15.21
CA THR A 82 -9.99 26.42 -16.27
C THR A 82 -11.09 25.51 -15.70
N TYR A 83 -10.74 24.71 -14.69
CA TYR A 83 -11.63 23.69 -14.13
C TYR A 83 -12.67 24.25 -13.17
N ILE A 84 -12.30 25.25 -12.38
CA ILE A 84 -13.19 25.87 -11.38
C ILE A 84 -14.28 26.71 -12.05
N ASN A 85 -14.05 27.18 -13.28
CA ASN A 85 -15.05 27.92 -14.05
C ASN A 85 -16.07 27.00 -14.76
N ASN A 86 -16.00 25.68 -14.57
CA ASN A 86 -17.00 24.75 -15.08
C ASN A 86 -18.21 24.68 -14.13
N PRO A 87 -19.39 25.19 -14.51
CA PRO A 87 -20.56 25.27 -13.63
C PRO A 87 -21.17 23.91 -13.26
N GLU A 88 -20.79 22.81 -13.95
CA GLU A 88 -21.32 21.48 -13.66
C GLU A 88 -20.58 20.73 -12.55
N ILE A 89 -19.46 21.31 -12.08
CA ILE A 89 -18.54 20.66 -11.15
C ILE A 89 -18.51 21.43 -9.82
N THR A 90 -18.87 20.71 -8.76
CA THR A 90 -18.70 21.17 -7.38
C THR A 90 -17.56 20.41 -6.74
N TYR A 91 -16.50 21.11 -6.35
CA TYR A 91 -15.39 20.54 -5.61
C TYR A 91 -15.71 20.45 -4.12
N LYS A 92 -15.73 19.23 -3.58
CA LYS A 92 -15.90 18.96 -2.15
C LYS A 92 -14.53 18.72 -1.53
N VAL A 93 -14.01 19.72 -0.83
CA VAL A 93 -12.65 19.72 -0.27
C VAL A 93 -12.67 20.15 1.20
N TYR A 94 -11.59 19.95 1.93
CA TYR A 94 -11.48 20.40 3.32
C TYR A 94 -11.12 21.87 3.45
N ASP A 95 -10.25 22.36 2.57
CA ASP A 95 -9.61 23.67 2.64
C ASP A 95 -9.06 24.04 1.24
N ALA A 96 -8.54 25.27 1.09
CA ALA A 96 -7.97 25.74 -0.17
C ALA A 96 -6.78 24.89 -0.62
N SER A 97 -5.93 24.43 0.30
CA SER A 97 -4.78 23.58 -0.01
C SER A 97 -5.21 22.22 -0.57
N ASP A 98 -6.28 21.64 -0.04
CA ASP A 98 -6.88 20.39 -0.49
C ASP A 98 -7.46 20.52 -1.91
N LEU A 99 -8.02 21.68 -2.27
CA LEU A 99 -8.40 21.96 -3.67
C LEU A 99 -7.18 21.99 -4.60
N ILE A 100 -6.11 22.68 -4.21
CA ILE A 100 -4.87 22.72 -5.00
C ILE A 100 -4.30 21.31 -5.18
N ASP A 101 -4.22 20.50 -4.12
CA ASP A 101 -3.80 19.11 -4.20
C ASP A 101 -4.70 18.28 -5.13
N TYR A 102 -6.01 18.48 -5.07
CA TYR A 102 -6.95 17.79 -5.95
C TYR A 102 -6.68 18.13 -7.42
N ILE A 103 -6.50 19.40 -7.77
CA ILE A 103 -6.15 19.81 -9.14
C ILE A 103 -4.81 19.22 -9.58
N LYS A 104 -3.77 19.25 -8.71
CA LYS A 104 -2.48 18.61 -8.99
C LYS A 104 -2.63 17.13 -9.31
N LYS A 105 -3.43 16.41 -8.53
CA LYS A 105 -3.70 14.98 -8.74
C LYS A 105 -4.46 14.74 -10.03
N MET A 106 -5.38 15.60 -10.44
CA MET A 106 -6.07 15.47 -11.72
C MET A 106 -5.11 15.58 -12.90
N ILE A 107 -4.25 16.60 -12.91
CA ILE A 107 -3.22 16.78 -13.94
C ILE A 107 -2.28 15.57 -13.98
N LEU A 108 -1.79 15.16 -12.80
CA LEU A 108 -0.89 14.02 -12.71
C LEU A 108 -1.55 12.72 -13.18
N PHE A 109 -2.81 12.49 -12.81
CA PHE A 109 -3.56 11.32 -13.25
C PHE A 109 -3.70 11.28 -14.77
N GLU A 110 -4.11 12.39 -15.40
CA GLU A 110 -4.24 12.48 -16.85
C GLU A 110 -2.90 12.21 -17.56
N ASN A 111 -1.80 12.78 -17.05
CA ASN A 111 -0.47 12.55 -17.59
C ASN A 111 -0.06 11.07 -17.49
N GLU A 112 -0.20 10.45 -16.32
CA GLU A 112 0.15 9.03 -16.15
C GLU A 112 -0.79 8.11 -16.94
N TYR A 113 -2.07 8.45 -17.04
CA TYR A 113 -3.05 7.73 -17.85
C TYR A 113 -2.63 7.73 -19.32
N ASN A 114 -2.32 8.90 -19.89
CA ASN A 114 -1.87 9.03 -21.29
C ASN A 114 -0.59 8.23 -21.54
N ARG A 115 0.41 8.34 -20.65
CA ARG A 115 1.66 7.56 -20.74
C ARG A 115 1.42 6.05 -20.71
N LEU A 116 0.50 5.59 -19.86
CA LEU A 116 0.16 4.16 -19.80
C LEU A 116 -0.55 3.71 -21.08
N CYS A 117 -1.51 4.50 -21.58
CA CYS A 117 -2.23 4.26 -22.83
C CYS A 117 -1.28 4.18 -24.03
N GLU A 118 -0.33 5.11 -24.16
CA GLU A 118 0.71 5.06 -25.19
C GLU A 118 1.50 3.76 -25.13
N LYS A 119 1.86 3.31 -23.92
CA LYS A 119 2.66 2.10 -23.70
C LYS A 119 1.94 0.81 -24.07
N ILE A 120 0.61 0.79 -24.01
CA ILE A 120 -0.22 -0.37 -24.37
C ILE A 120 -0.88 -0.24 -25.75
N SER A 121 -0.75 0.91 -26.41
CA SER A 121 -1.41 1.19 -27.70
C SER A 121 -1.03 0.24 -28.84
N SER A 122 0.15 -0.38 -28.77
CA SER A 122 0.62 -1.36 -29.77
C SER A 122 0.13 -2.79 -29.51
N ILE A 123 -0.49 -3.03 -28.35
CA ILE A 123 -1.00 -4.35 -27.96
C ILE A 123 -2.37 -4.53 -28.59
N LYS A 124 -2.57 -5.60 -29.37
CA LYS A 124 -3.88 -5.91 -29.95
C LYS A 124 -4.75 -6.67 -28.96
N LYS A 125 -4.15 -7.65 -28.27
CA LYS A 125 -4.84 -8.55 -27.35
C LYS A 125 -3.99 -8.76 -26.10
N MET A 126 -4.65 -8.84 -24.94
CA MET A 126 -4.02 -9.09 -23.65
C MET A 126 -4.72 -10.23 -22.93
N ASP A 127 -3.95 -11.24 -22.55
CA ASP A 127 -4.41 -12.35 -21.70
C ASP A 127 -3.88 -12.15 -20.28
N ILE A 128 -4.78 -12.18 -19.30
CA ILE A 128 -4.45 -12.05 -17.89
C ILE A 128 -4.77 -13.38 -17.18
N ASP A 129 -3.72 -14.07 -16.73
CA ASP A 129 -3.83 -15.32 -16.00
C ASP A 129 -3.82 -15.08 -14.49
N ARG A 130 -4.75 -15.71 -13.78
CA ARG A 130 -4.84 -15.69 -12.32
C ARG A 130 -5.16 -17.09 -11.81
N VAL A 131 -4.40 -17.54 -10.81
CA VAL A 131 -4.74 -18.74 -10.05
C VAL A 131 -5.92 -18.43 -9.11
N GLU A 132 -7.01 -19.17 -9.26
CA GLU A 132 -8.22 -19.06 -8.44
C GLU A 132 -8.50 -20.40 -7.75
N TYR A 133 -8.61 -20.38 -6.42
CA TYR A 133 -8.98 -21.55 -5.65
C TYR A 133 -10.44 -21.43 -5.23
N GLU A 134 -11.17 -22.54 -5.29
CA GLU A 134 -12.46 -22.63 -4.62
C GLU A 134 -12.26 -22.47 -3.11
N ARG A 135 -13.15 -21.71 -2.48
CA ARG A 135 -13.12 -21.53 -1.03
C ARG A 135 -13.65 -22.80 -0.38
N GLU A 136 -12.76 -23.63 0.12
CA GLU A 136 -13.17 -24.78 0.94
C GLU A 136 -13.67 -24.28 2.30
N PHE A 137 -14.90 -24.67 2.65
CA PHE A 137 -15.39 -24.49 4.01
C PHE A 137 -14.56 -25.34 4.95
N SER A 138 -13.91 -24.70 5.92
CA SER A 138 -13.17 -25.41 6.97
C SER A 138 -13.93 -25.35 8.28
N LEU A 139 -14.01 -26.51 8.95
CA LEU A 139 -14.46 -26.60 10.33
C LEU A 139 -13.48 -25.85 11.25
N GLN A 140 -13.99 -25.37 12.37
CA GLN A 140 -13.17 -24.71 13.38
C GLN A 140 -12.23 -25.73 14.04
N ASP A 141 -10.94 -25.46 14.00
CA ASP A 141 -9.92 -26.28 14.67
C ASP A 141 -9.99 -26.11 16.21
N ASN A 142 -9.57 -27.10 16.98
CA ASN A 142 -9.35 -26.93 18.43
C ASN A 142 -8.10 -26.07 18.66
N VAL A 143 -8.23 -25.00 19.44
CA VAL A 143 -7.20 -23.97 19.61
C VAL A 143 -6.88 -23.62 21.07
N GLU A 144 -7.37 -24.39 22.05
CA GLU A 144 -7.17 -24.09 23.48
C GLU A 144 -5.69 -24.03 23.86
N ASP A 145 -4.91 -25.03 23.46
CA ASP A 145 -3.46 -25.07 23.73
C ASP A 145 -2.71 -23.92 23.04
N ILE A 146 -3.20 -23.49 21.87
CA ILE A 146 -2.61 -22.38 21.11
C ILE A 146 -2.85 -21.06 21.84
N ILE A 147 -4.08 -20.83 22.32
CA ILE A 147 -4.43 -19.61 23.05
C ILE A 147 -3.57 -19.49 24.31
N ARG A 148 -3.46 -20.57 25.10
CA ARG A 148 -2.64 -20.58 26.33
C ARG A 148 -1.18 -20.23 26.03
N ALA A 149 -0.60 -20.85 25.00
CA ALA A 149 0.79 -20.58 24.60
C ALA A 149 1.02 -19.14 24.11
N ILE A 150 -0.02 -18.45 23.61
CA ILE A 150 0.06 -17.04 23.21
C ILE A 150 -0.01 -16.14 24.44
N GLU A 151 -0.99 -16.39 25.32
CA GLU A 151 -1.21 -15.61 26.55
C GLU A 151 0.03 -15.60 27.45
N GLU A 152 0.77 -16.70 27.52
CA GLU A 152 2.02 -16.82 28.29
C GLU A 152 3.13 -15.85 27.86
N ILE A 153 3.14 -15.39 26.60
CA ILE A 153 4.26 -14.58 26.08
C ILE A 153 3.84 -13.20 25.60
N LYS A 154 2.57 -13.01 25.21
CA LYS A 154 2.17 -11.88 24.38
C LYS A 154 2.44 -10.55 25.06
N ASP A 155 2.03 -10.42 26.31
CA ASP A 155 2.09 -9.16 27.07
C ASP A 155 3.54 -8.77 27.39
N ASP A 156 4.43 -9.74 27.55
CA ASP A 156 5.84 -9.52 27.87
C ASP A 156 6.67 -9.08 26.66
N ILE A 157 6.36 -9.60 25.47
CA ILE A 157 7.17 -9.35 24.27
C ILE A 157 6.65 -8.18 23.43
N SER A 158 5.39 -7.82 23.55
CA SER A 158 4.72 -6.90 22.63
C SER A 158 4.87 -5.44 23.05
N GLY A 159 4.97 -4.54 22.07
CA GLY A 159 4.94 -3.11 22.31
C GLY A 159 4.74 -2.29 21.06
N ILE A 160 4.61 -0.98 21.26
CA ILE A 160 4.44 -0.02 20.17
C ILE A 160 5.79 0.26 19.51
N ILE A 161 5.77 0.35 18.18
CA ILE A 161 6.94 0.70 17.38
C ILE A 161 7.37 2.16 17.60
N SER A 162 8.69 2.38 17.61
CA SER A 162 9.25 3.74 17.63
C SER A 162 9.06 4.46 16.29
N LYS A 163 9.22 5.79 16.28
CA LYS A 163 9.20 6.61 15.06
C LYS A 163 10.23 6.11 14.03
N GLU A 164 11.45 5.82 14.48
CA GLU A 164 12.52 5.28 13.64
C GLU A 164 12.13 3.92 13.01
N GLY A 165 11.55 3.01 13.81
CA GLY A 165 11.07 1.73 13.31
C GLY A 165 9.97 1.89 12.26
N LYS A 166 9.04 2.83 12.46
CA LYS A 166 8.00 3.15 11.48
C LYS A 166 8.59 3.67 10.18
N THR A 167 9.49 4.65 10.25
CA THR A 167 10.19 5.19 9.07
C THR A 167 10.96 4.10 8.32
N ARG A 168 11.58 3.15 9.04
CA ARG A 168 12.27 2.01 8.42
C ARG A 168 11.31 1.13 7.61
N LEU A 169 10.14 0.79 8.15
CA LEU A 169 9.13 0.02 7.41
C LEU A 169 8.60 0.78 6.19
N GLU A 170 8.35 2.08 6.32
CA GLU A 170 7.91 2.95 5.21
C GLU A 170 8.98 3.04 4.11
N ASN A 171 10.27 3.07 4.46
CA ASN A 171 11.36 3.04 3.49
C ASN A 171 11.36 1.75 2.68
N LEU A 172 11.21 0.60 3.34
CA LEU A 172 11.15 -0.70 2.68
C LEU A 172 9.92 -0.82 1.78
N GLU A 173 8.76 -0.33 2.23
CA GLU A 173 7.54 -0.28 1.40
C GLU A 173 7.77 0.56 0.13
N ARG A 174 8.45 1.71 0.26
CA ARG A 174 8.84 2.55 -0.88
C ARG A 174 9.82 1.85 -1.82
N GLU A 175 10.79 1.09 -1.31
CA GLU A 175 11.71 0.29 -2.12
C GLU A 175 10.99 -0.80 -2.91
N ILE A 176 10.09 -1.55 -2.26
CA ILE A 176 9.28 -2.57 -2.91
C ILE A 176 8.41 -1.95 -4.00
N ASN A 177 7.75 -0.82 -3.70
CA ASN A 177 6.89 -0.11 -4.65
C ASN A 177 7.65 0.37 -5.89
N LYS A 178 8.97 0.60 -5.80
CA LYS A 178 9.78 0.96 -6.97
C LYS A 178 9.97 -0.22 -7.93
N GLU A 179 10.01 -1.46 -7.44
CA GLU A 179 10.49 -2.60 -8.23
C GLU A 179 9.43 -3.64 -8.60
N TYR A 180 8.32 -3.69 -7.87
CA TYR A 180 7.32 -4.74 -7.99
C TYR A 180 5.93 -4.19 -8.34
N LEU A 181 5.14 -5.00 -9.04
CA LEU A 181 3.70 -4.78 -9.21
C LEU A 181 2.89 -5.50 -8.14
N TYR A 182 1.74 -4.93 -7.82
CA TYR A 182 0.70 -5.55 -7.03
C TYR A 182 -0.42 -6.06 -7.95
N ALA A 183 -1.16 -7.09 -7.53
CA ALA A 183 -2.29 -7.62 -8.29
C ALA A 183 -3.34 -6.52 -8.55
N LYS A 184 -3.63 -5.66 -7.56
CA LYS A 184 -4.48 -4.46 -7.69
C LYS A 184 -4.02 -3.44 -8.74
N ASP A 185 -2.74 -3.44 -9.11
CA ASP A 185 -2.22 -2.59 -10.18
C ASP A 185 -2.66 -3.17 -11.52
N ILE A 186 -2.50 -4.49 -11.71
CA ILE A 186 -2.98 -5.20 -12.90
C ILE A 186 -4.52 -5.15 -12.99
N GLU A 187 -5.23 -5.19 -11.86
CA GLU A 187 -6.69 -4.97 -11.83
C GLU A 187 -7.10 -3.58 -12.32
N LEU A 188 -6.31 -2.54 -12.03
CA LEU A 188 -6.56 -1.21 -12.58
C LEU A 188 -6.37 -1.22 -14.11
N LEU A 189 -5.28 -1.79 -14.60
CA LEU A 189 -5.03 -1.93 -16.04
C LEU A 189 -6.20 -2.66 -16.72
N LYS A 190 -6.64 -3.78 -16.14
CA LYS A 190 -7.79 -4.55 -16.62
C LYS A 190 -9.05 -3.68 -16.72
N LYS A 191 -9.38 -2.91 -15.68
CA LYS A 191 -10.53 -2.00 -15.69
C LYS A 191 -10.42 -0.90 -16.74
N MET A 192 -9.21 -0.39 -16.99
CA MET A 192 -9.00 0.66 -18.00
C MET A 192 -9.28 0.15 -19.41
N VAL A 193 -8.86 -1.07 -19.74
CA VAL A 193 -8.98 -1.61 -21.11
C VAL A 193 -10.33 -2.27 -21.40
N ILE A 194 -11.11 -2.60 -20.36
CA ILE A 194 -12.48 -3.12 -20.50
C ILE A 194 -13.44 -1.93 -20.56
N ILE A 195 -13.88 -1.60 -21.77
CA ILE A 195 -14.89 -0.55 -22.01
C ILE A 195 -16.29 -1.17 -22.10
N GLU A 196 -16.40 -2.35 -22.72
CA GLU A 196 -17.66 -3.10 -22.87
C GLU A 196 -17.38 -4.62 -22.72
N ASN A 197 -18.33 -5.38 -22.17
CA ASN A 197 -18.17 -6.82 -21.91
C ASN A 197 -18.03 -7.67 -23.20
N GLU A 198 -18.31 -7.10 -24.38
CA GLU A 198 -18.31 -7.84 -25.65
C GLU A 198 -16.89 -8.26 -26.11
N ASN A 199 -15.85 -7.58 -25.61
CA ASN A 199 -14.45 -7.81 -26.00
C ASN A 199 -13.66 -8.67 -25.00
N VAL A 200 -14.36 -9.33 -24.07
CA VAL A 200 -13.75 -10.11 -22.99
C VAL A 200 -14.17 -11.57 -23.12
N LYS A 201 -13.18 -12.47 -23.11
CA LYS A 201 -13.40 -13.92 -23.01
C LYS A 201 -12.76 -14.43 -21.73
N GLU A 202 -13.51 -15.24 -20.98
CA GLU A 202 -13.02 -15.88 -19.76
C GLU A 202 -12.97 -17.39 -19.95
N GLU A 203 -11.83 -17.98 -19.59
CA GLU A 203 -11.64 -19.42 -19.58
C GLU A 203 -11.08 -19.84 -18.22
N TYR A 204 -11.56 -20.97 -17.70
CA TYR A 204 -11.05 -21.55 -16.45
C TYR A 204 -10.57 -22.97 -16.69
N ASN A 205 -9.32 -23.22 -16.34
CA ASN A 205 -8.72 -24.54 -16.41
C ASN A 205 -8.76 -25.19 -15.02
N ILE A 206 -9.58 -26.24 -14.88
CA ILE A 206 -9.83 -26.94 -13.61
C ILE A 206 -8.57 -27.57 -13.03
N GLU A 207 -7.72 -28.16 -13.87
CA GLU A 207 -6.51 -28.89 -13.45
C GLU A 207 -5.44 -27.95 -12.89
N SER A 208 -5.13 -26.89 -13.63
CA SER A 208 -4.16 -25.87 -13.22
C SER A 208 -4.73 -24.82 -12.26
N LYS A 209 -6.07 -24.77 -12.11
CA LYS A 209 -6.81 -23.76 -11.34
C LYS A 209 -6.56 -22.33 -11.83
N ILE A 210 -6.26 -22.18 -13.11
CA ILE A 210 -5.97 -20.88 -13.73
C ILE A 210 -7.23 -20.37 -14.44
N LYS A 211 -7.64 -19.16 -14.08
CA LYS A 211 -8.57 -18.34 -14.84
C LYS A 211 -7.79 -17.42 -15.76
N THR A 212 -8.11 -17.44 -17.05
CA THR A 212 -7.54 -16.56 -18.07
C THR A 212 -8.63 -15.60 -18.56
N ILE A 213 -8.33 -14.31 -18.53
CA ILE A 213 -9.19 -13.26 -19.09
C ILE A 213 -8.50 -12.71 -20.34
N SER A 214 -9.05 -12.96 -21.51
CA SER A 214 -8.57 -12.44 -22.79
C SER A 214 -9.33 -11.18 -23.15
N ILE A 215 -8.62 -10.10 -23.46
CA ILE A 215 -9.18 -8.78 -23.73
C ILE A 215 -8.63 -8.27 -25.06
N GLU A 216 -9.50 -7.89 -25.98
CA GLU A 216 -9.10 -7.10 -27.15
C GLU A 216 -8.92 -5.64 -26.73
N ILE A 217 -7.72 -5.08 -26.95
CA ILE A 217 -7.42 -3.72 -26.52
C ILE A 217 -8.15 -2.75 -27.44
N PRO A 218 -8.99 -1.86 -26.89
CA PRO A 218 -9.72 -0.90 -27.70
C PRO A 218 -8.77 0.12 -28.32
N LYS A 219 -9.09 0.58 -29.53
CA LYS A 219 -8.30 1.61 -30.23
C LYS A 219 -8.21 2.93 -29.46
N LYS A 220 -9.22 3.22 -28.62
CA LYS A 220 -9.28 4.39 -27.76
C LYS A 220 -9.70 3.95 -26.36
N ILE A 221 -8.85 4.21 -25.38
CA ILE A 221 -9.11 3.93 -23.96
C ILE A 221 -9.63 5.21 -23.32
N ASN A 222 -10.80 5.17 -22.70
CA ASN A 222 -11.44 6.34 -22.09
C ASN A 222 -11.65 6.19 -20.56
N TYR A 223 -12.21 7.23 -19.95
CA TYR A 223 -12.40 7.30 -18.49
C TYR A 223 -13.68 6.63 -17.96
N GLU A 224 -14.40 5.84 -18.77
CA GLU A 224 -15.71 5.27 -18.38
C GLU A 224 -15.63 4.32 -17.17
N HIS A 225 -14.49 3.68 -16.97
CA HIS A 225 -14.23 2.84 -15.80
C HIS A 225 -14.20 3.61 -14.47
N ILE A 226 -14.18 4.95 -14.50
CA ILE A 226 -14.21 5.81 -13.32
C ILE A 226 -15.65 6.20 -13.00
N VAL A 227 -16.25 5.50 -12.04
CA VAL A 227 -17.64 5.73 -11.62
C VAL A 227 -17.81 7.04 -10.81
N ALA A 228 -16.77 7.47 -10.10
CA ALA A 228 -16.85 8.63 -9.23
C ALA A 228 -16.93 9.95 -10.05
N LYS A 229 -17.83 10.85 -9.65
CA LYS A 229 -18.01 12.14 -10.33
C LYS A 229 -16.83 13.07 -10.02
N LYS A 230 -16.25 13.69 -11.05
CA LYS A 230 -15.25 14.77 -10.90
C LYS A 230 -15.76 15.86 -9.93
N GLY A 231 -14.88 16.34 -9.05
CA GLY A 231 -15.21 17.24 -7.94
C GLY A 231 -15.65 16.54 -6.65
N SER A 232 -16.02 15.26 -6.70
CA SER A 232 -16.41 14.49 -5.50
C SER A 232 -15.20 13.97 -4.72
N VAL A 233 -15.41 13.70 -3.43
CA VAL A 233 -14.38 13.12 -2.56
C VAL A 233 -13.98 11.73 -3.06
N GLU A 234 -14.95 10.94 -3.51
CA GLU A 234 -14.71 9.60 -4.05
C GLU A 234 -13.81 9.65 -5.30
N TYR A 235 -13.94 10.70 -6.13
CA TYR A 235 -13.05 10.88 -7.26
C TYR A 235 -11.65 11.31 -6.79
N HIS A 236 -11.53 12.21 -5.81
CA HIS A 236 -10.21 12.57 -5.24
C HIS A 236 -9.50 11.38 -4.59
N ASP A 237 -10.23 10.53 -3.87
CA ASP A 237 -9.74 9.27 -3.28
C ASP A 237 -9.33 8.27 -4.38
N TYR A 238 -10.11 8.20 -5.46
CA TYR A 238 -9.79 7.39 -6.63
C TYR A 238 -8.47 7.85 -7.27
N LEU A 239 -8.26 9.15 -7.48
CA LEU A 239 -7.00 9.68 -8.01
C LEU A 239 -5.83 9.32 -7.09
N SER A 240 -5.96 9.64 -5.80
CA SER A 240 -4.95 9.39 -4.77
C SER A 240 -4.52 7.92 -4.72
N SER A 241 -5.49 7.01 -4.88
CA SER A 241 -5.27 5.56 -4.82
C SER A 241 -4.68 4.97 -6.10
N ASN A 242 -4.93 5.57 -7.26
CA ASN A 242 -4.61 4.98 -8.57
C ASN A 242 -3.42 5.64 -9.27
N ILE A 243 -3.07 6.91 -8.97
CA ILE A 243 -1.84 7.53 -9.49
C ILE A 243 -0.60 6.67 -9.19
N PRO A 244 -0.35 6.22 -7.93
CA PRO A 244 0.81 5.37 -7.65
C PRO A 244 0.75 4.01 -8.35
N ARG A 245 -0.47 3.49 -8.63
CA ARG A 245 -0.64 2.20 -9.34
C ARG A 245 -0.25 2.34 -10.81
N MET A 246 -0.70 3.40 -11.47
CA MET A 246 -0.31 3.70 -12.85
C MET A 246 1.20 3.91 -12.97
N GLN A 247 1.79 4.69 -12.06
CA GLN A 247 3.24 4.89 -12.03
C GLN A 247 4.01 3.56 -11.90
N ARG A 248 3.54 2.66 -11.02
CA ARG A 248 4.11 1.31 -10.90
C ARG A 248 3.93 0.49 -12.17
N LEU A 249 2.74 0.49 -12.79
CA LEU A 249 2.47 -0.19 -14.06
C LEU A 249 3.42 0.30 -15.16
N ILE A 250 3.48 1.61 -15.38
CA ILE A 250 4.33 2.23 -16.40
C ILE A 250 5.78 1.76 -16.23
N LYS A 251 6.29 1.83 -14.99
CA LYS A 251 7.67 1.44 -14.67
C LYS A 251 7.91 -0.07 -14.80
N ASN A 252 7.06 -0.91 -14.23
CA ASN A 252 7.38 -2.32 -13.96
C ASN A 252 6.65 -3.35 -14.83
N MET A 253 5.63 -2.95 -15.62
CA MET A 253 4.81 -3.89 -16.42
C MET A 253 5.63 -4.80 -17.34
N HIS A 254 6.75 -4.33 -17.88
CA HIS A 254 7.63 -5.13 -18.73
C HIS A 254 8.20 -6.38 -18.04
N LYS A 255 8.28 -6.39 -16.70
CA LYS A 255 8.74 -7.56 -15.92
C LYS A 255 7.68 -8.66 -15.83
N TYR A 256 6.41 -8.30 -16.02
CA TYR A 256 5.25 -9.17 -15.81
C TYR A 256 4.52 -9.52 -17.11
N MET A 257 4.75 -8.74 -18.15
CA MET A 257 4.11 -8.86 -19.46
C MET A 257 5.06 -9.52 -20.45
N LYS A 258 4.61 -10.58 -21.11
CA LYS A 258 5.37 -11.32 -22.12
C LYS A 258 4.60 -11.39 -23.43
N VAL A 259 5.29 -11.40 -24.56
CA VAL A 259 4.67 -11.67 -25.86
C VAL A 259 4.30 -13.16 -25.93
N ASP A 260 3.12 -13.49 -26.44
CA ASP A 260 2.74 -14.88 -26.70
C ASP A 260 3.64 -15.50 -27.77
N GLU A 261 4.05 -16.75 -27.56
CA GLU A 261 5.00 -17.45 -28.43
C GLU A 261 4.41 -17.75 -29.82
N LYS A 262 3.08 -17.88 -29.93
CA LYS A 262 2.37 -18.23 -31.16
C LYS A 262 1.77 -17.01 -31.84
N GLU A 263 1.28 -16.05 -31.06
CA GLU A 263 0.65 -14.82 -31.57
C GLU A 263 1.40 -13.57 -31.08
N LYS A 264 2.32 -13.05 -31.90
CA LYS A 264 3.18 -11.90 -31.55
C LYS A 264 2.43 -10.61 -31.17
N SER A 265 1.15 -10.50 -31.55
CA SER A 265 0.27 -9.37 -31.20
C SER A 265 -0.49 -9.54 -29.88
N THR A 266 -0.35 -10.71 -29.24
CA THR A 266 -0.97 -11.05 -27.96
C THR A 266 0.07 -10.99 -26.86
N PHE A 267 -0.29 -10.33 -25.75
CA PHE A 267 0.56 -10.20 -24.59
C PHE A 267 -0.07 -10.90 -23.39
N LYS A 268 0.75 -11.64 -22.64
CA LYS A 268 0.33 -12.41 -21.47
C LYS A 268 0.87 -11.78 -20.19
N ILE A 269 -0.01 -11.60 -19.21
CA ILE A 269 0.33 -11.17 -17.86
C ILE A 269 -0.10 -12.27 -16.89
N ASN A 270 0.85 -12.83 -16.14
CA ASN A 270 0.52 -13.72 -15.03
C ASN A 270 0.37 -12.87 -13.76
N GLN A 271 -0.87 -12.55 -13.40
CA GLN A 271 -1.19 -11.73 -12.24
C GLN A 271 -0.75 -12.40 -10.94
N SER A 272 -0.80 -13.73 -10.84
CA SER A 272 -0.36 -14.46 -9.64
C SER A 272 1.13 -14.31 -9.34
N LYS A 273 1.94 -13.82 -10.29
CA LYS A 273 3.36 -13.48 -10.04
C LYS A 273 3.54 -12.10 -9.41
N ALA A 274 2.55 -11.21 -9.49
CA ALA A 274 2.55 -9.93 -8.80
C ALA A 274 2.34 -10.12 -7.30
N LEU A 275 2.74 -9.12 -6.51
CA LEU A 275 2.48 -9.11 -5.07
C LEU A 275 0.96 -9.05 -4.81
N GLN A 276 0.50 -9.62 -3.69
CA GLN A 276 -0.91 -9.53 -3.29
C GLN A 276 -1.34 -8.08 -3.09
N ASP A 277 -2.63 -7.76 -3.25
CA ASP A 277 -3.19 -6.38 -3.17
C ASP A 277 -2.69 -5.56 -1.96
N SER A 278 -2.49 -6.23 -0.84
CA SER A 278 -1.87 -5.70 0.36
C SER A 278 -0.82 -6.69 0.85
N ILE A 279 0.34 -6.15 1.24
CA ILE A 279 1.39 -6.91 1.93
C ILE A 279 1.58 -6.33 3.33
N ASN A 280 1.86 -7.19 4.30
CA ASN A 280 2.51 -6.81 5.53
C ASN A 280 4.03 -6.93 5.35
N ILE A 281 4.78 -6.00 5.93
CA ILE A 281 6.24 -6.01 5.93
C ILE A 281 6.69 -6.17 7.37
N ALA A 282 7.58 -7.13 7.60
CA ALA A 282 8.23 -7.31 8.89
C ALA A 282 9.75 -7.34 8.72
N VAL A 283 10.44 -6.85 9.75
CA VAL A 283 11.91 -6.77 9.82
C VAL A 283 12.35 -7.19 11.21
N ALA A 284 13.14 -8.24 11.32
CA ALA A 284 13.83 -8.57 12.57
C ALA A 284 15.29 -8.14 12.52
N THR A 285 15.79 -7.68 13.67
CA THR A 285 17.22 -7.50 13.91
C THR A 285 17.66 -8.52 14.95
N TYR A 286 18.63 -9.35 14.61
CA TYR A 286 19.16 -10.41 15.46
C TYR A 286 20.62 -10.68 15.11
N ASP A 287 21.50 -10.81 16.12
CA ASP A 287 22.93 -11.08 15.94
C ASP A 287 23.59 -10.11 14.92
N ASN A 288 23.30 -8.81 15.05
CA ASN A 288 23.75 -7.74 14.14
C ASN A 288 23.36 -7.93 12.66
N LYS A 289 22.41 -8.81 12.37
CA LYS A 289 21.87 -9.06 11.02
C LYS A 289 20.41 -8.65 10.94
N GLU A 290 19.97 -8.39 9.72
CA GLU A 290 18.61 -8.00 9.40
C GLU A 290 17.91 -9.09 8.60
N PHE A 291 16.69 -9.43 9.00
CA PHE A 291 15.84 -10.42 8.37
C PHE A 291 14.54 -9.74 7.95
N LYS A 292 14.26 -9.70 6.66
CA LYS A 292 13.10 -8.98 6.11
C LYS A 292 12.16 -9.97 5.47
N ALA A 293 10.87 -9.81 5.65
CA ALA A 293 9.86 -10.61 4.96
C ALA A 293 8.65 -9.77 4.57
N ILE A 294 7.98 -10.22 3.51
CA ILE A 294 6.64 -9.75 3.14
C ILE A 294 5.63 -10.88 3.29
N SER A 295 4.40 -10.55 3.62
CA SER A 295 3.29 -11.51 3.60
C SER A 295 2.95 -11.93 2.15
N GLY A 296 2.36 -13.11 2.01
CA GLY A 296 1.89 -13.63 0.73
C GLY A 296 2.83 -14.67 0.13
N SER A 297 2.41 -15.29 -0.97
CA SER A 297 3.12 -16.41 -1.60
C SER A 297 4.31 -16.01 -2.48
N ASN A 298 4.43 -14.72 -2.82
CA ASN A 298 5.44 -14.23 -3.73
C ASN A 298 6.76 -13.96 -3.01
N ASP A 299 7.84 -14.49 -3.55
CA ASP A 299 9.19 -14.21 -3.07
C ASP A 299 9.74 -12.93 -3.69
N ILE A 300 10.43 -12.14 -2.87
CA ILE A 300 11.21 -10.98 -3.32
C ILE A 300 12.69 -11.19 -3.00
N LYS A 301 13.55 -10.58 -3.81
CA LYS A 301 15.01 -10.79 -3.71
C LYS A 301 15.53 -10.25 -2.38
N ASN A 302 16.40 -11.01 -1.71
CA ASN A 302 17.02 -10.67 -0.42
C ASN A 302 16.04 -10.60 0.77
N TYR A 303 14.88 -11.25 0.69
CA TYR A 303 13.94 -11.39 1.81
C TYR A 303 13.81 -12.87 2.18
N CYS A 304 13.40 -13.13 3.43
CA CYS A 304 13.04 -14.45 3.93
C CYS A 304 11.86 -15.01 3.13
N LYS A 305 11.99 -16.27 2.75
CA LYS A 305 11.05 -16.98 1.88
C LYS A 305 10.17 -17.93 2.68
N ILE A 306 9.15 -18.46 2.02
CA ILE A 306 8.32 -19.51 2.62
C ILE A 306 9.16 -20.77 2.74
N THR A 307 9.21 -21.32 3.95
CA THR A 307 9.73 -22.67 4.16
C THR A 307 8.65 -23.68 3.71
N PRO A 308 8.97 -24.64 2.82
CA PRO A 308 8.04 -25.71 2.45
C PRO A 308 7.49 -26.41 3.69
N ILE A 309 6.21 -26.81 3.65
CA ILE A 309 5.50 -27.38 4.81
C ILE A 309 6.26 -28.57 5.41
N GLU A 310 6.86 -29.41 4.56
CA GLU A 310 7.65 -30.59 4.96
C GLU A 310 8.89 -30.24 5.79
N ASN A 311 9.41 -29.01 5.63
CA ASN A 311 10.62 -28.53 6.30
C ASN A 311 10.32 -27.47 7.38
N ALA A 312 9.06 -27.10 7.57
CA ALA A 312 8.67 -26.05 8.50
C ALA A 312 8.70 -26.57 9.94
N THR A 313 9.44 -25.88 10.81
CA THR A 313 9.55 -26.28 12.23
C THR A 313 8.42 -25.71 13.07
N PHE A 314 7.98 -24.49 12.77
CA PHE A 314 6.97 -23.80 13.56
C PHE A 314 5.60 -23.92 12.90
N LYS A 315 4.64 -24.45 13.66
CA LYS A 315 3.28 -24.65 13.17
C LYS A 315 2.54 -23.32 13.08
N SER A 316 1.88 -23.08 11.96
CA SER A 316 0.92 -21.98 11.78
C SER A 316 -0.50 -22.53 11.77
N SER A 317 -1.44 -21.66 12.14
CA SER A 317 -2.85 -21.99 12.33
C SER A 317 -3.74 -21.12 11.44
N LYS A 318 -5.01 -21.52 11.30
CA LYS A 318 -6.01 -20.72 10.59
C LYS A 318 -6.42 -19.51 11.43
N VAL A 319 -6.47 -18.34 10.79
CA VAL A 319 -6.96 -17.11 11.41
C VAL A 319 -7.78 -16.32 10.40
N ASN A 320 -8.98 -15.88 10.79
CA ASN A 320 -9.82 -15.03 9.94
C ASN A 320 -9.41 -13.54 10.05
N LYS A 321 -10.07 -12.64 9.33
CA LYS A 321 -9.74 -11.20 9.37
C LYS A 321 -10.04 -10.53 10.72
N LEU A 322 -10.90 -11.13 11.54
CA LEU A 322 -11.27 -10.62 12.87
C LEU A 322 -10.31 -11.12 13.96
N GLY A 323 -9.36 -12.00 13.63
CA GLY A 323 -8.41 -12.56 14.59
C GLY A 323 -8.85 -13.87 15.22
N ASN A 324 -9.99 -14.44 14.82
CA ASN A 324 -10.46 -15.70 15.39
C ASN A 324 -9.57 -16.85 14.93
N LEU A 325 -8.99 -17.57 15.90
CA LEU A 325 -8.17 -18.76 15.69
C LEU A 325 -9.02 -19.97 15.29
N GLY A 326 -8.43 -20.86 14.50
CA GLY A 326 -9.03 -22.13 14.10
C GLY A 326 -9.98 -22.02 12.91
N ILE A 327 -10.25 -20.81 12.42
CA ILE A 327 -11.11 -20.54 11.26
C ILE A 327 -10.42 -19.61 10.27
N GLY A 328 -10.74 -19.75 8.97
CA GLY A 328 -10.19 -18.91 7.90
C GLY A 328 -8.97 -19.55 7.23
N TYR A 329 -7.97 -18.74 6.91
CA TYR A 329 -6.81 -19.18 6.12
C TYR A 329 -5.61 -19.48 7.02
N ASN A 330 -4.88 -20.55 6.69
CA ASN A 330 -3.62 -20.86 7.34
C ASN A 330 -2.59 -19.77 7.04
N ARG A 331 -2.00 -19.20 8.10
CA ARG A 331 -1.06 -18.08 8.06
C ARG A 331 0.38 -18.50 7.76
N VAL A 332 0.55 -19.54 6.93
CA VAL A 332 1.86 -20.07 6.53
C VAL A 332 2.71 -19.04 5.75
N ASN A 333 2.04 -18.11 5.07
CA ASN A 333 2.67 -17.11 4.22
C ASN A 333 2.90 -15.76 4.93
N ASP A 334 2.63 -15.65 6.22
CA ASP A 334 2.83 -14.41 6.97
C ASP A 334 4.32 -14.11 7.15
N SER A 335 4.66 -12.82 7.13
CA SER A 335 6.05 -12.32 7.16
C SER A 335 6.82 -12.80 8.40
N GLU A 336 6.16 -12.79 9.55
CA GLU A 336 6.70 -13.14 10.86
C GLU A 336 7.15 -14.60 10.85
N LYS A 337 6.30 -15.51 10.34
CA LYS A 337 6.66 -16.92 10.24
C LYS A 337 7.89 -17.15 9.37
N LYS A 338 7.97 -16.51 8.20
CA LYS A 338 9.14 -16.64 7.31
C LYS A 338 10.43 -16.21 7.99
N ILE A 339 10.39 -15.13 8.78
CA ILE A 339 11.54 -14.63 9.53
C ILE A 339 11.99 -15.63 10.59
N PHE A 340 11.07 -16.12 11.43
CA PHE A 340 11.42 -17.05 12.50
C PHE A 340 11.94 -18.40 11.97
N GLU A 341 11.34 -18.92 10.89
CA GLU A 341 11.85 -20.12 10.21
C GLU A 341 13.27 -19.91 9.66
N GLU A 342 13.54 -18.75 9.04
CA GLU A 342 14.87 -18.45 8.50
C GLU A 342 15.92 -18.28 9.60
N ILE A 343 15.59 -17.62 10.70
CA ILE A 343 16.48 -17.48 11.87
C ILE A 343 16.76 -18.86 12.47
N HIS A 344 15.72 -19.66 12.70
CA HIS A 344 15.86 -21.05 13.15
C HIS A 344 16.80 -21.85 12.24
N ARG A 345 16.57 -21.80 10.91
CA ARG A 345 17.40 -22.48 9.91
C ARG A 345 18.87 -22.04 9.96
N GLN A 346 19.15 -20.79 10.28
CA GLN A 346 20.52 -20.30 10.41
C GLN A 346 21.16 -20.68 11.76
N ILE A 347 20.39 -20.79 12.85
CA ILE A 347 20.86 -21.33 14.13
C ILE A 347 21.24 -22.80 13.98
N GLU A 348 20.39 -23.63 13.39
CA GLU A 348 20.68 -25.07 13.15
C GLU A 348 21.92 -25.29 12.27
N LYS A 349 22.27 -24.30 11.44
CA LYS A 349 23.49 -24.31 10.61
C LYS A 349 24.70 -23.69 11.30
N ASN A 350 24.61 -23.34 12.59
CA ASN A 350 25.64 -22.65 13.35
C ASN A 350 26.09 -21.31 12.72
N ALA A 351 25.22 -20.68 11.91
CA ALA A 351 25.47 -19.38 11.28
C ALA A 351 24.97 -18.20 12.13
N LEU A 352 24.17 -18.49 13.17
CA LEU A 352 23.71 -17.58 14.21
C LEU A 352 23.83 -18.29 15.55
N LYS A 353 23.99 -17.49 16.61
CA LYS A 353 23.91 -17.98 17.99
C LYS A 353 22.48 -18.32 18.36
N ASP A 354 22.29 -19.20 19.33
CA ASP A 354 21.01 -19.54 19.96
C ASP A 354 20.72 -18.73 21.23
N GLU A 355 21.42 -17.59 21.40
CA GLU A 355 21.29 -16.65 22.51
C GLU A 355 21.35 -15.20 22.03
N GLY A 356 20.71 -14.29 22.77
CA GLY A 356 20.83 -12.85 22.55
C GLY A 356 19.48 -12.12 22.56
N ASN A 357 19.40 -11.01 21.82
CA ASN A 357 18.18 -10.20 21.72
C ASN A 357 17.72 -10.12 20.27
N LEU A 358 16.46 -10.47 20.02
CA LEU A 358 15.79 -10.39 18.73
C LEU A 358 14.69 -9.33 18.82
N ILE A 359 14.73 -8.33 17.95
CA ILE A 359 13.67 -7.31 17.87
C ILE A 359 13.00 -7.40 16.51
N LEU A 360 11.71 -7.69 16.50
CA LEU A 360 10.85 -7.73 15.32
C LEU A 360 10.05 -6.43 15.22
N TYR A 361 10.18 -5.74 14.10
CA TYR A 361 9.37 -4.60 13.70
C TYR A 361 8.37 -5.04 12.64
N THR A 362 7.08 -4.73 12.81
CA THR A 362 6.04 -5.09 11.84
C THR A 362 5.00 -3.98 11.76
N LYS A 363 4.34 -3.81 10.60
CA LYS A 363 3.36 -2.74 10.44
C LYS A 363 2.09 -3.05 11.23
N LEU A 364 1.60 -4.27 11.10
CA LEU A 364 0.44 -4.79 11.82
C LEU A 364 0.90 -5.65 13.00
N GLU A 365 0.20 -5.58 14.13
CA GLU A 365 0.36 -6.54 15.22
C GLU A 365 0.29 -7.96 14.65
N PRO A 366 1.22 -8.86 15.06
CA PRO A 366 1.16 -10.24 14.63
C PRO A 366 -0.21 -10.84 14.91
N CYS A 367 -0.78 -11.53 13.92
CA CYS A 367 -2.01 -12.26 14.15
C CYS A 367 -1.80 -13.35 15.21
N PRO A 368 -2.86 -13.89 15.84
CA PRO A 368 -2.71 -14.96 16.83
C PRO A 368 -1.89 -16.18 16.34
N SER A 369 -2.01 -16.57 15.07
CA SER A 369 -1.16 -17.63 14.51
C SER A 369 0.32 -17.24 14.46
N CYS A 370 0.66 -15.98 14.24
CA CYS A 370 2.04 -15.52 14.25
C CYS A 370 2.59 -15.47 15.68
N TYR A 371 1.79 -15.03 16.66
CA TYR A 371 2.15 -15.16 18.07
C TYR A 371 2.40 -16.61 18.48
N TYR A 372 1.61 -17.56 17.97
CA TYR A 372 1.85 -18.98 18.23
C TYR A 372 3.16 -19.49 17.63
N VAL A 373 3.56 -18.97 16.45
CA VAL A 373 4.89 -19.26 15.89
C VAL A 373 5.98 -18.69 16.80
N ILE A 374 5.81 -17.46 17.28
CA ILE A 374 6.76 -16.81 18.19
C ILE A 374 6.88 -17.58 19.51
N SER A 375 5.79 -18.09 20.07
CA SER A 375 5.82 -18.85 21.33
C SER A 375 6.58 -20.17 21.17
N GLN A 376 6.36 -20.88 20.05
CA GLN A 376 7.14 -22.07 19.72
C GLN A 376 8.63 -21.75 19.57
N PHE A 377 8.98 -20.62 18.94
CA PHE A 377 10.37 -20.17 18.81
C PHE A 377 11.00 -19.87 20.18
N CYS A 378 10.32 -19.10 21.03
CA CYS A 378 10.81 -18.75 22.38
C CYS A 378 11.00 -20.01 23.25
N LYS A 379 10.10 -20.98 23.14
CA LYS A 379 10.22 -22.27 23.84
C LYS A 379 11.41 -23.09 23.35
N LYS A 380 11.70 -23.06 22.04
CA LYS A 380 12.83 -23.77 21.44
C LYS A 380 14.17 -23.08 21.76
N TYR A 381 14.18 -21.76 21.86
CA TYR A 381 15.38 -20.94 22.09
C TYR A 381 15.21 -20.02 23.30
N PRO A 382 15.24 -20.57 24.53
CA PRO A 382 14.94 -19.82 25.75
C PRO A 382 15.96 -18.71 26.06
N ASN A 383 17.17 -18.79 25.48
CA ASN A 383 18.22 -17.80 25.67
C ASN A 383 18.10 -16.59 24.70
N ILE A 384 17.13 -16.62 23.77
CA ILE A 384 16.84 -15.50 22.87
C ILE A 384 15.68 -14.70 23.45
N LYS A 385 15.96 -13.45 23.84
CA LYS A 385 14.94 -12.49 24.27
C LYS A 385 14.28 -11.87 23.06
N VAL A 386 13.02 -12.23 22.81
CA VAL A 386 12.23 -11.72 21.69
C VAL A 386 11.44 -10.48 22.10
N GLN A 387 11.46 -9.46 21.26
CA GLN A 387 10.58 -8.28 21.37
C GLN A 387 9.86 -8.05 20.04
N VAL A 388 8.58 -7.73 20.11
CA VAL A 388 7.71 -7.44 18.96
C VAL A 388 7.23 -6.02 19.06
N LYS A 389 7.45 -5.23 18.00
CA LYS A 389 7.11 -3.82 17.91
C LYS A 389 6.23 -3.55 16.71
N TYR A 390 4.99 -3.08 16.92
CA TYR A 390 4.02 -2.86 15.85
C TYR A 390 3.38 -1.46 15.84
N SER A 391 2.83 -1.06 14.69
CA SER A 391 2.25 0.28 14.50
C SER A 391 0.71 0.34 14.61
N LYS A 392 0.02 -0.75 14.29
CA LYS A 392 -1.45 -0.85 14.28
C LYS A 392 -1.84 -2.19 14.87
N LYS A 393 -2.96 -2.25 15.60
CA LYS A 393 -3.46 -3.51 16.13
C LYS A 393 -4.03 -4.39 15.03
N TYR A 394 -4.09 -5.68 15.30
CA TYR A 394 -4.67 -6.63 14.37
C TYR A 394 -6.19 -6.50 14.37
N GLY A 395 -6.79 -6.30 13.20
CA GLY A 395 -8.26 -6.23 13.04
C GLY A 395 -8.86 -4.82 13.17
N GLU A 396 -8.04 -3.80 13.46
CA GLU A 396 -8.34 -2.38 13.22
C GLU A 396 -8.16 -2.04 11.72
#